data_AF-A0A0M3KGA8-F1
#
_entry.id   AF-A0A0M3KGA8-F1
#
_cell.length_a   1.000
_cell.length_b   1.000
_cell.length_c   1.000
_cell.angle_alpha   90.00
_cell.angle_beta   90.00
_cell.angle_gamma   90.00
#
_symmetry.space_group_name_H-M   'P 1'
#
loop_
_entity.id
_entity.type
_entity.pdbx_description
1 polymer ?
#
loop_
_entity_poly.entity_id
_entity_poly.type
_entity_poly.pdbx_seq_one_letter_code
_entity_poly.pdbx_strand_id
1 'polypeptide(L)'
;MVRTKCSAKAIRVQMGSEQNIGWSVSNSIRYHRCYAAVGRMPGRNVLMLEANNMATCIEHDIVVHELMHTIGLWHEHMRRDRDEYIKIHSSNVAPREMLCTQIKFHRYISQFDQVPEGESDTYGIRYNYRSLMHYGKNAFAKRRGLVTIETIDPAFQDVIGRAQDAAPSDYYKICSIYDCGECMGKTFSRVQPDDPHRRSLLNILMETTIQPPPKAEFTAKNSVTKPEASNSDHNFNLFESIFSFLKRLFQKSDR
;
A
#
# COMPACT_ATOMS: atom_id res chain seq x y z
N MET A 1 -18.56 3.43 -35.23
CA MET A 1 -17.21 3.90 -34.84
C MET A 1 -17.32 4.55 -33.46
N VAL A 2 -17.31 3.76 -32.39
CA VAL A 2 -17.49 4.27 -31.01
C VAL A 2 -16.11 4.43 -30.39
N ARG A 3 -15.64 5.68 -30.28
CA ARG A 3 -14.45 6.05 -29.50
C ARG A 3 -14.83 6.07 -28.03
N THR A 4 -14.56 5.00 -27.29
CA THR A 4 -14.63 5.02 -25.82
C THR A 4 -13.45 5.80 -25.29
N LYS A 5 -13.70 7.08 -24.94
CA LYS A 5 -12.79 7.88 -24.12
C LYS A 5 -12.56 7.15 -22.79
N CYS A 6 -11.29 6.90 -22.48
CA CYS A 6 -10.84 6.44 -21.18
C CYS A 6 -11.20 7.50 -20.14
N SER A 7 -12.32 7.31 -19.46
CA SER A 7 -12.61 7.98 -18.20
C SER A 7 -12.38 6.94 -17.13
N ALA A 8 -11.29 7.08 -16.37
CA ALA A 8 -11.28 6.57 -15.00
C ALA A 8 -12.43 7.29 -14.29
N LYS A 9 -13.66 6.77 -14.42
CA LYS A 9 -14.73 7.05 -13.48
C LYS A 9 -14.12 6.65 -12.15
N ALA A 10 -13.98 7.63 -11.26
CA ALA A 10 -13.46 7.52 -9.91
C ALA A 10 -13.57 6.09 -9.37
N ILE A 11 -12.49 5.59 -8.75
CA ILE A 11 -12.67 4.52 -7.77
C ILE A 11 -13.68 5.08 -6.76
N ARG A 12 -14.95 4.72 -6.94
CA ARG A 12 -16.03 5.15 -6.09
C ARG A 12 -15.85 4.31 -4.85
N VAL A 13 -15.01 4.80 -3.93
CA VAL A 13 -15.01 4.34 -2.54
C VAL A 13 -16.33 4.86 -1.97
N GLN A 14 -17.40 4.15 -2.30
CA GLN A 14 -18.72 4.49 -1.82
C GLN A 14 -18.79 3.99 -0.38
N MET A 15 -18.50 4.90 0.54
CA MET A 15 -18.89 4.74 1.93
C MET A 15 -20.42 4.81 2.00
N GLY A 16 -21.06 3.68 1.68
CA GLY A 16 -22.49 3.42 1.86
C GLY A 16 -23.44 4.18 0.92
N SER A 17 -23.86 3.51 -0.15
CA SER A 17 -25.25 3.06 -0.39
C SER A 17 -25.42 2.70 -1.87
N GLU A 18 -25.67 1.42 -2.14
CA GLU A 18 -25.99 0.86 -3.46
C GLU A 18 -24.85 0.80 -4.50
N GLN A 19 -23.81 0.03 -4.15
CA GLN A 19 -23.16 -1.02 -4.98
C GLN A 19 -22.19 -1.74 -4.04
N ASN A 20 -22.61 -2.91 -3.55
CA ASN A 20 -22.21 -3.53 -2.27
C ASN A 20 -20.70 -3.80 -2.08
N ILE A 21 -19.91 -2.77 -1.78
CA ILE A 21 -18.70 -2.89 -0.97
C ILE A 21 -19.14 -2.73 0.50
N GLY A 22 -19.54 -3.84 1.11
CA GLY A 22 -19.94 -3.87 2.52
C GLY A 22 -18.75 -4.13 3.42
N TRP A 23 -18.24 -3.11 4.09
CA TRP A 23 -17.26 -3.27 5.17
C TRP A 23 -17.98 -3.68 6.45
N SER A 24 -17.46 -4.68 7.17
CA SER A 24 -17.96 -5.05 8.49
C SER A 24 -16.83 -4.89 9.49
N VAL A 25 -17.04 -4.04 10.50
CA VAL A 25 -16.16 -3.99 11.67
C VAL A 25 -16.48 -5.20 12.52
N SER A 26 -15.49 -6.06 12.75
CA SER A 26 -15.62 -7.23 13.63
C SER A 26 -14.81 -6.99 14.90
N ASN A 27 -15.49 -6.91 16.04
CA ASN A 27 -14.84 -6.88 17.35
C ASN A 27 -14.41 -8.29 17.76
N SER A 28 -13.39 -8.85 17.10
CA SER A 28 -12.80 -10.13 17.48
C SER A 28 -11.52 -9.88 18.27
N ILE A 29 -11.57 -10.10 19.58
CA ILE A 29 -10.52 -9.83 20.59
C ILE A 29 -9.35 -10.84 20.51
N ARG A 30 -9.13 -11.51 19.38
CA ARG A 30 -8.23 -12.69 19.28
C ARG A 30 -7.15 -12.61 18.22
N TYR A 31 -7.08 -11.51 17.48
CA TYR A 31 -6.09 -11.35 16.42
C TYR A 31 -5.35 -10.04 16.67
N HIS A 32 -4.23 -9.80 15.98
CA HIS A 32 -3.60 -8.49 15.82
C HIS A 32 -3.33 -8.42 14.32
N ARG A 33 -4.33 -8.04 13.53
CA ARG A 33 -4.25 -8.18 12.07
C ARG A 33 -4.67 -6.91 11.34
N CYS A 34 -3.71 -6.38 10.60
CA CYS A 34 -3.93 -5.47 9.48
C CYS A 34 -3.84 -6.34 8.23
N TYR A 35 -4.89 -6.37 7.42
CA TYR A 35 -4.95 -7.26 6.26
C TYR A 35 -5.99 -6.83 5.23
N ALA A 36 -5.61 -6.86 3.96
CA ALA A 36 -6.50 -6.84 2.82
C ALA A 36 -6.10 -7.89 1.77
N ALA A 37 -7.07 -8.37 1.01
CA ALA A 37 -6.80 -9.16 -0.17
C ALA A 37 -6.18 -8.27 -1.27
N VAL A 38 -5.34 -8.86 -2.12
CA VAL A 38 -4.76 -8.13 -3.26
C VAL A 38 -5.78 -8.07 -4.41
N GLY A 39 -6.17 -6.85 -4.79
CA GLY A 39 -7.10 -6.59 -5.88
C GLY A 39 -8.55 -6.97 -5.58
N ARG A 40 -9.38 -7.04 -6.63
CA ARG A 40 -10.80 -7.33 -6.53
C ARG A 40 -11.06 -8.83 -6.52
N MET A 41 -11.44 -9.37 -5.36
CA MET A 41 -11.95 -10.75 -5.26
C MET A 41 -13.42 -10.85 -5.69
N PRO A 42 -13.86 -11.99 -6.25
CA PRO A 42 -15.27 -12.28 -6.43
C PRO A 42 -16.04 -12.18 -5.11
N GLY A 43 -17.18 -11.48 -5.12
CA GLY A 43 -17.99 -11.29 -3.92
C GLY A 43 -17.53 -10.11 -3.05
N ARG A 44 -17.30 -10.35 -1.75
CA ARG A 44 -17.00 -9.30 -0.76
C ARG A 44 -15.51 -9.25 -0.44
N ASN A 45 -14.88 -8.11 -0.73
CA ASN A 45 -13.52 -7.83 -0.26
C ASN A 45 -13.54 -7.46 1.22
N VAL A 46 -12.57 -7.96 1.98
CA VAL A 46 -12.41 -7.67 3.41
C VAL A 46 -11.15 -6.85 3.61
N LEU A 47 -11.31 -5.69 4.23
CA LEU A 47 -10.25 -4.88 4.81
C LEU A 47 -10.37 -5.02 6.33
N MET A 48 -9.34 -5.58 6.94
CA MET A 48 -9.24 -5.76 8.38
C MET A 48 -8.31 -4.68 8.94
N LEU A 49 -8.87 -3.77 9.73
CA LEU A 49 -8.14 -2.74 10.44
C LEU A 49 -8.46 -2.90 11.93
N GLU A 50 -7.67 -3.72 12.60
CA GLU A 50 -7.90 -3.98 14.01
C GLU A 50 -7.41 -2.81 14.88
N ALA A 51 -8.16 -2.48 15.93
CA ALA A 51 -7.73 -1.55 16.97
C ALA A 51 -8.11 -2.07 18.35
N ASN A 52 -7.13 -2.17 19.24
CA ASN A 52 -7.30 -2.60 20.63
C ASN A 52 -6.29 -1.88 21.53
N ASN A 53 -6.30 -2.18 22.84
CA ASN A 53 -5.45 -1.50 23.83
C ASN A 53 -3.94 -1.80 23.71
N MET A 54 -3.53 -2.78 22.90
CA MET A 54 -2.15 -3.19 22.69
C MET A 54 -1.59 -2.75 21.33
N ALA A 55 -2.43 -2.72 20.28
CA ALA A 55 -2.02 -2.37 18.92
C ALA A 55 -3.20 -1.81 18.11
N THR A 56 -2.87 -0.99 17.11
CA THR A 56 -3.84 -0.42 16.16
C THR A 56 -3.30 -0.47 14.74
N CYS A 57 -4.18 -0.81 13.80
CA CYS A 57 -3.99 -0.70 12.36
C CYS A 57 -4.52 0.62 11.81
N ILE A 58 -5.16 1.45 12.67
CA ILE A 58 -5.73 2.74 12.29
C ILE A 58 -4.64 3.83 12.40
N GLU A 59 -3.53 3.57 11.72
CA GLU A 59 -2.42 4.49 11.50
C GLU A 59 -2.32 4.77 10.01
N HIS A 60 -1.89 6.00 9.66
CA HIS A 60 -1.93 6.47 8.27
C HIS A 60 -1.22 5.52 7.30
N ASP A 61 0.03 5.17 7.60
CA ASP A 61 0.87 4.28 6.80
C ASP A 61 0.25 2.89 6.62
N ILE A 62 -0.29 2.31 7.70
CA ILE A 62 -0.95 1.00 7.67
C ILE A 62 -2.24 1.05 6.85
N VAL A 63 -3.10 2.04 7.07
CA VAL A 63 -4.35 2.19 6.32
C VAL A 63 -4.05 2.32 4.83
N VAL A 64 -3.08 3.15 4.45
CA VAL A 64 -2.68 3.34 3.05
C VAL A 64 -2.11 2.04 2.47
N HIS A 65 -1.30 1.30 3.23
CA HIS A 65 -0.75 0.00 2.83
C HIS A 65 -1.86 -1.01 2.49
N GLU A 66 -2.86 -1.16 3.37
CA GLU A 66 -3.95 -2.11 3.14
C GLU A 66 -4.89 -1.69 2.00
N LEU A 67 -5.07 -0.37 1.79
CA LEU A 67 -5.77 0.14 0.62
C LEU A 67 -5.01 -0.15 -0.68
N MET A 68 -3.68 -0.04 -0.67
CA MET A 68 -2.84 -0.40 -1.82
C MET A 68 -2.93 -1.88 -2.18
N HIS A 69 -3.02 -2.77 -1.18
CA HIS A 69 -3.36 -4.17 -1.42
C HIS A 69 -4.72 -4.29 -2.11
N THR A 70 -5.75 -3.66 -1.57
CA THR A 70 -7.11 -3.69 -2.15
C THR A 70 -7.13 -3.21 -3.62
N ILE A 71 -6.28 -2.26 -3.96
CA ILE A 71 -6.12 -1.73 -5.33
C ILE A 71 -5.40 -2.71 -6.26
N GLY A 72 -4.52 -3.57 -5.73
CA GLY A 72 -3.85 -4.61 -6.50
C GLY A 72 -2.32 -4.60 -6.39
N LEU A 73 -1.73 -3.87 -5.44
CA LEU A 73 -0.30 -3.94 -5.19
C LEU A 73 0.03 -5.12 -4.28
N TRP A 74 1.04 -5.88 -4.68
CA TRP A 74 1.74 -6.85 -3.82
C TRP A 74 2.86 -6.16 -3.04
N HIS A 75 3.43 -6.87 -2.06
CA HIS A 75 4.60 -6.35 -1.37
C HIS A 75 5.80 -6.19 -2.31
N GLU A 76 6.60 -5.14 -2.08
CA GLU A 76 7.75 -4.84 -2.94
C GLU A 76 8.79 -5.99 -2.92
N HIS A 77 8.97 -6.63 -1.76
CA HIS A 77 9.85 -7.80 -1.63
C HIS A 77 9.28 -9.08 -2.24
N MET A 78 8.09 -9.07 -2.85
CA MET A 78 7.55 -10.20 -3.59
C MET A 78 7.77 -10.07 -5.11
N ARG A 79 8.39 -8.97 -5.57
CA ARG A 79 8.74 -8.82 -6.98
C ARG A 79 9.64 -9.95 -7.46
N ARG A 80 9.54 -10.26 -8.76
CA ARG A 80 10.35 -11.31 -9.42
C ARG A 80 11.83 -10.94 -9.55
N ASP A 81 12.13 -9.64 -9.67
CA ASP A 81 13.50 -9.11 -9.75
C ASP A 81 14.11 -8.84 -8.37
N ARG A 82 13.42 -9.15 -7.27
CA ARG A 82 13.86 -8.78 -5.91
C ARG A 82 15.24 -9.32 -5.54
N ASP A 83 15.64 -10.48 -6.08
CA ASP A 83 16.86 -11.16 -5.66
C ASP A 83 18.13 -10.42 -6.14
N GLU A 84 17.97 -9.42 -7.02
CA GLU A 84 19.01 -8.43 -7.37
C GLU A 84 19.20 -7.35 -6.28
N TYR A 85 18.23 -7.18 -5.38
CA TYR A 85 18.16 -6.09 -4.40
C TYR A 85 18.15 -6.57 -2.95
N ILE A 86 17.62 -7.76 -2.69
CA ILE A 86 17.50 -8.32 -1.34
C ILE A 86 17.83 -9.81 -1.32
N LYS A 87 18.17 -10.30 -0.13
CA LYS A 87 18.34 -11.72 0.17
C LYS A 87 17.41 -12.12 1.31
N ILE A 88 16.66 -13.20 1.10
CA ILE A 88 15.76 -13.77 2.11
C ILE A 88 16.48 -14.85 2.92
N HIS A 89 16.56 -14.65 4.24
CA HIS A 89 17.12 -15.61 5.19
C HIS A 89 16.02 -16.54 5.71
N SER A 90 15.63 -17.54 4.90
CA SER A 90 14.55 -18.48 5.23
C SER A 90 14.75 -19.22 6.55
N SER A 91 16.01 -19.50 6.93
CA SER A 91 16.36 -20.14 8.21
C SER A 91 16.09 -19.26 9.43
N ASN A 92 15.96 -17.94 9.26
CA ASN A 92 15.64 -16.98 10.30
C ASN A 92 14.13 -16.74 10.46
N VAL A 93 13.32 -17.16 9.49
CA VAL A 93 11.86 -17.03 9.50
C VAL A 93 11.24 -18.02 10.50
N ALA A 94 10.24 -17.56 11.27
CA ALA A 94 9.49 -18.44 12.16
C ALA A 94 8.77 -19.54 11.36
N PRO A 95 8.73 -20.79 11.85
CA PRO A 95 8.23 -21.91 11.06
C PRO A 95 6.73 -21.81 10.73
N ARG A 96 5.95 -21.18 11.62
CA ARG A 96 4.50 -21.06 11.51
C ARG A 96 4.01 -19.79 12.18
N GLU A 97 2.81 -19.41 11.80
CA GLU A 97 2.05 -18.40 12.50
C GLU A 97 1.86 -18.76 13.97
N MET A 98 2.31 -17.89 14.88
CA MET A 98 1.99 -17.98 16.30
C MET A 98 0.52 -17.57 16.50
N LEU A 99 -0.39 -18.43 16.05
CA LEU A 99 -1.82 -18.28 16.27
C LEU A 99 -2.20 -19.00 17.57
N CYS A 100 -2.95 -18.32 18.44
CA CYS A 100 -3.64 -18.93 19.58
C CYS A 100 -4.78 -19.88 19.17
N THR A 101 -5.04 -20.07 17.88
CA THR A 101 -6.05 -20.99 17.35
C THR A 101 -5.43 -21.93 16.32
N GLN A 102 -5.74 -23.21 16.44
CA GLN A 102 -5.08 -24.36 15.80
C GLN A 102 -5.24 -24.45 14.26
N ILE A 103 -5.28 -23.35 13.52
CA ILE A 103 -5.34 -23.37 12.05
C ILE A 103 -3.91 -23.39 11.49
N LYS A 104 -3.36 -24.62 11.37
CA LYS A 104 -1.95 -24.93 11.09
C LYS A 104 -1.64 -25.07 9.59
N PHE A 105 -2.13 -24.19 8.71
CA PHE A 105 -2.00 -24.43 7.27
C PHE A 105 -0.91 -23.60 6.56
N HIS A 106 -0.61 -22.37 6.98
CA HIS A 106 0.34 -21.52 6.26
C HIS A 106 1.68 -21.36 7.01
N ARG A 107 2.79 -21.66 6.31
CA ARG A 107 4.15 -21.42 6.80
C ARG A 107 4.50 -19.95 6.53
N TYR A 108 5.08 -19.23 7.50
CA TYR A 108 5.47 -17.83 7.26
C TYR A 108 6.44 -17.64 6.10
N ILE A 109 7.18 -18.70 5.71
CA ILE A 109 8.06 -18.60 4.54
C ILE A 109 7.30 -18.23 3.27
N SER A 110 6.01 -18.58 3.14
CA SER A 110 5.23 -18.19 1.95
C SER A 110 4.94 -16.69 1.87
N GLN A 111 5.11 -15.94 2.97
CA GLN A 111 5.07 -14.48 2.97
C GLN A 111 6.28 -13.85 2.25
N PHE A 112 7.22 -14.68 1.83
CA PHE A 112 8.40 -14.30 1.07
C PHE A 112 8.44 -14.98 -0.30
N ASP A 113 7.37 -15.63 -0.76
CA ASP A 113 7.33 -16.17 -2.13
C ASP A 113 7.32 -15.01 -3.14
N GLN A 114 7.89 -15.24 -4.33
CA GLN A 114 7.74 -14.28 -5.43
C GLN A 114 6.33 -14.39 -6.01
N VAL A 115 5.78 -13.28 -6.46
CA VAL A 115 4.48 -13.29 -7.13
C VAL A 115 4.56 -14.06 -8.46
N PRO A 116 3.59 -14.95 -8.77
CA PRO A 116 3.50 -15.64 -10.05
C PRO A 116 3.38 -14.69 -11.26
N GLU A 117 3.59 -15.24 -12.45
CA GLU A 117 3.63 -14.45 -13.69
C GLU A 117 2.22 -14.03 -14.06
N GLY A 118 2.06 -12.79 -14.49
CA GLY A 118 0.74 -12.25 -14.84
C GLY A 118 -0.09 -11.79 -13.64
N GLU A 119 0.33 -12.05 -12.40
CA GLU A 119 -0.31 -11.50 -11.20
C GLU A 119 0.31 -10.16 -10.75
N SER A 120 1.61 -9.97 -10.99
CA SER A 120 2.31 -8.70 -10.80
C SER A 120 3.55 -8.63 -11.70
N ASP A 121 4.01 -7.41 -11.96
CA ASP A 121 5.23 -7.13 -12.70
C ASP A 121 5.96 -5.94 -12.04
N THR A 122 7.15 -5.62 -12.51
CA THR A 122 7.94 -4.44 -12.16
C THR A 122 7.29 -3.12 -12.56
N TYR A 123 6.23 -3.15 -13.38
CA TYR A 123 5.58 -1.97 -13.98
C TYR A 123 6.57 -1.06 -14.75
N GLY A 124 7.66 -1.66 -15.25
CA GLY A 124 8.73 -0.94 -15.94
C GLY A 124 9.63 -0.10 -15.02
N ILE A 125 9.39 -0.08 -13.70
CA ILE A 125 10.13 0.73 -12.73
C ILE A 125 11.08 -0.09 -11.85
N ARG A 126 12.18 0.53 -11.38
CA ARG A 126 13.16 -0.17 -10.54
C ARG A 126 12.58 -0.47 -9.15
N TYR A 127 13.20 -1.44 -8.48
CA TYR A 127 12.89 -1.80 -7.10
C TYR A 127 13.05 -0.59 -6.16
N ASN A 128 12.09 -0.38 -5.26
CA ASN A 128 12.15 0.73 -4.32
C ASN A 128 12.16 0.25 -2.85
N TYR A 129 13.32 0.29 -2.21
CA TYR A 129 13.49 0.00 -0.78
C TYR A 129 12.66 0.91 0.14
N ARG A 130 12.23 2.09 -0.33
CA ARG A 130 11.39 3.06 0.39
C ARG A 130 9.90 2.93 0.08
N SER A 131 9.49 1.92 -0.69
CA SER A 131 8.07 1.65 -0.95
C SER A 131 7.32 1.40 0.36
N LEU A 132 6.11 1.94 0.48
CA LEU A 132 5.21 1.63 1.59
C LEU A 132 4.83 0.14 1.60
N MET A 133 4.93 -0.53 0.45
CA MET A 133 4.66 -1.95 0.29
C MET A 133 5.85 -2.85 0.65
N HIS A 134 6.98 -2.32 1.15
CA HIS A 134 8.15 -3.13 1.49
C HIS A 134 8.14 -3.57 2.96
N TYR A 135 8.33 -4.85 3.24
CA TYR A 135 8.51 -5.34 4.62
C TYR A 135 9.79 -4.85 5.30
N GLY A 136 9.76 -4.77 6.62
CA GLY A 136 10.93 -4.46 7.42
C GLY A 136 11.92 -5.63 7.51
N LYS A 137 13.19 -5.30 7.82
CA LYS A 137 14.31 -6.25 7.86
C LYS A 137 14.12 -7.50 8.76
N ASN A 138 13.27 -7.40 9.78
CA ASN A 138 13.04 -8.47 10.77
C ASN A 138 11.64 -9.08 10.66
N ALA A 139 10.92 -8.84 9.55
CA ALA A 139 9.56 -9.36 9.35
C ALA A 139 9.54 -10.88 9.56
N PHE A 140 8.58 -11.38 10.37
CA PHE A 140 8.41 -12.80 10.68
C PHE A 140 9.66 -13.52 11.24
N ALA A 141 10.61 -12.79 11.83
CA ALA A 141 11.79 -13.39 12.45
C ALA A 141 11.41 -14.32 13.63
N LYS A 142 12.04 -15.50 13.71
CA LYS A 142 11.77 -16.49 14.76
C LYS A 142 12.22 -16.08 16.17
N ARG A 143 13.04 -15.04 16.27
CA ARG A 143 13.52 -14.43 17.52
C ARG A 143 13.98 -13.00 17.25
N ARG A 144 13.88 -12.14 18.27
CA ARG A 144 14.26 -10.72 18.18
C ARG A 144 15.72 -10.58 17.74
N GLY A 145 15.98 -9.62 16.86
CA GLY A 145 17.33 -9.29 16.38
C GLY A 145 17.79 -10.07 15.15
N LEU A 146 17.05 -11.09 14.69
CA LEU A 146 17.37 -11.74 13.43
C LEU A 146 16.84 -10.96 12.23
N VAL A 147 17.70 -10.86 11.22
CA VAL A 147 17.37 -10.33 9.90
C VAL A 147 16.77 -11.45 9.05
N THR A 148 15.60 -11.20 8.48
CA THR A 148 14.93 -12.08 7.51
C THR A 148 15.04 -11.54 6.09
N ILE A 149 15.11 -10.21 5.94
CA ILE A 149 15.35 -9.51 4.67
C ILE A 149 16.64 -8.70 4.78
N GLU A 150 17.69 -9.17 4.11
CA GLU A 150 18.97 -8.47 3.98
C GLU A 150 18.96 -7.67 2.67
N THR A 151 19.33 -6.39 2.69
CA THR A 151 19.48 -5.59 1.47
C THR A 151 20.87 -5.79 0.87
N ILE A 152 20.96 -5.92 -0.45
CA ILE A 152 22.24 -6.02 -1.16
C ILE A 152 23.03 -4.72 -1.03
N ASP A 153 22.35 -3.57 -1.09
CA ASP A 153 22.93 -2.29 -0.70
C ASP A 153 22.74 -2.06 0.81
N PRO A 154 23.82 -2.05 1.62
CA PRO A 154 23.73 -1.89 3.06
C PRO A 154 23.15 -0.54 3.51
N ALA A 155 23.22 0.50 2.67
CA ALA A 155 22.68 1.82 3.00
C ALA A 155 21.15 1.80 3.18
N PHE A 156 20.47 0.78 2.65
CA PHE A 156 19.03 0.61 2.73
C PHE A 156 18.58 -0.39 3.80
N GLN A 157 19.50 -1.04 4.52
CA GLN A 157 19.18 -2.11 5.46
C GLN A 157 18.25 -1.64 6.60
N ASP A 158 18.43 -0.40 7.05
CA ASP A 158 17.62 0.26 8.07
C ASP A 158 16.54 1.19 7.50
N VAL A 159 16.35 1.18 6.18
CA VAL A 159 15.34 1.99 5.47
C VAL A 159 14.09 1.18 5.18
N ILE A 160 14.23 -0.10 4.81
CA ILE A 160 13.12 -0.96 4.43
C ILE A 160 12.08 -1.12 5.55
N GLY A 161 10.80 -1.05 5.19
CA GLY A 161 9.67 -1.19 6.13
C GLY A 161 9.52 -0.08 7.17
N ARG A 162 10.03 1.13 6.89
CA ARG A 162 9.86 2.32 7.74
C ARG A 162 9.17 3.50 7.04
N ALA A 163 8.64 3.29 5.84
CA ALA A 163 7.94 4.34 5.11
C ALA A 163 6.64 4.74 5.84
N GLN A 164 6.38 6.05 5.94
CA GLN A 164 5.20 6.61 6.61
C GLN A 164 4.10 7.04 5.62
N ASP A 165 4.43 7.06 4.34
CA ASP A 165 3.53 7.42 3.24
C ASP A 165 3.98 6.69 1.98
N ALA A 166 3.07 6.62 1.01
CA ALA A 166 3.29 6.09 -0.31
C ALA A 166 4.43 6.80 -1.04
N ALA A 167 5.36 6.04 -1.60
CA ALA A 167 6.39 6.62 -2.46
C ALA A 167 5.78 6.99 -3.83
N PRO A 168 6.37 7.94 -4.58
CA PRO A 168 5.94 8.24 -5.96
C PRO A 168 5.89 7.00 -6.86
N SER A 169 6.80 6.04 -6.65
CA SER A 169 6.79 4.75 -7.33
C SER A 169 5.52 3.93 -7.06
N ASP A 170 4.95 4.01 -5.86
CA ASP A 170 3.76 3.23 -5.48
C ASP A 170 2.53 3.78 -6.21
N TYR A 171 2.37 5.10 -6.24
CA TYR A 171 1.35 5.76 -7.07
C TYR A 171 1.54 5.44 -8.55
N TYR A 172 2.77 5.46 -9.05
CA TYR A 172 3.06 5.13 -10.43
C TYR A 172 2.62 3.70 -10.79
N LYS A 173 2.85 2.71 -9.91
CA LYS A 173 2.36 1.33 -10.12
C LYS A 173 0.84 1.29 -10.20
N ILE A 174 0.14 2.00 -9.30
CA ILE A 174 -1.33 2.10 -9.32
C ILE A 174 -1.81 2.72 -10.63
N CYS A 175 -1.22 3.84 -11.04
CA CYS A 175 -1.55 4.50 -12.30
C CYS A 175 -1.27 3.60 -13.52
N SER A 176 -0.22 2.79 -13.42
CA SER A 176 0.08 1.77 -14.42
C SER A 176 -1.03 0.72 -14.46
N ILE A 177 -1.43 0.12 -13.33
CA ILE A 177 -2.49 -0.91 -13.27
C ILE A 177 -3.79 -0.43 -13.94
N TYR A 178 -4.18 0.82 -13.71
CA TYR A 178 -5.48 1.35 -14.14
C TYR A 178 -5.45 2.19 -15.43
N ASP A 179 -4.31 2.31 -16.11
CA ASP A 179 -4.15 3.14 -17.32
C ASP A 179 -4.67 4.57 -17.13
N CYS A 180 -4.26 5.21 -16.02
CA CYS A 180 -4.69 6.55 -15.68
C CYS A 180 -4.23 7.57 -16.75
N GLY A 181 -5.08 8.53 -17.12
CA GLY A 181 -4.66 9.64 -18.00
C GLY A 181 -3.80 10.69 -17.28
N GLU A 182 -3.99 10.83 -15.97
CA GLU A 182 -3.21 11.69 -15.08
C GLU A 182 -2.80 10.89 -13.84
N CYS A 183 -1.60 11.12 -13.32
CA CYS A 183 -1.07 10.51 -12.11
C CYS A 183 -0.33 11.57 -11.29
N MET A 184 -0.67 11.71 -10.00
CA MET A 184 -0.09 12.73 -9.11
C MET A 184 -0.09 14.14 -9.74
N GLY A 185 -1.21 14.51 -10.40
CA GLY A 185 -1.39 15.82 -11.02
C GLY A 185 -0.65 16.06 -12.34
N LYS A 186 -0.02 15.03 -12.94
CA LYS A 186 0.68 15.12 -14.23
C LYS A 186 0.08 14.17 -15.25
N THR A 187 0.16 14.50 -16.54
CA THR A 187 -0.18 13.56 -17.62
C THR A 187 0.65 12.28 -17.46
N PHE A 188 -0.03 11.14 -17.49
CA PHE A 188 0.60 9.84 -17.27
C PHE A 188 0.70 9.06 -18.58
N SER A 189 1.80 8.34 -18.72
CA SER A 189 2.01 7.34 -19.77
C SER A 189 2.90 6.25 -19.20
N ARG A 190 2.54 4.98 -19.43
CA ARG A 190 3.38 3.86 -19.00
C ARG A 190 4.73 3.93 -19.73
N VAL A 191 5.81 3.87 -18.96
CA VAL A 191 7.19 3.65 -19.45
C VAL A 191 7.20 2.35 -20.24
N GLN A 192 7.44 2.46 -21.55
CA GLN A 192 7.56 1.29 -22.41
C GLN A 192 8.97 0.68 -22.25
N PRO A 193 9.11 -0.66 -22.37
CA PRO A 193 10.42 -1.31 -22.28
C PRO A 193 11.45 -0.79 -23.29
N ASP A 194 11.00 -0.31 -24.44
CA ASP A 194 11.78 0.21 -25.56
C ASP A 194 11.95 1.74 -25.55
N ASP A 195 11.44 2.45 -24.53
CA ASP A 195 11.56 3.90 -24.45
C ASP A 195 13.04 4.34 -24.33
N PRO A 196 13.58 5.09 -25.31
CA PRO A 196 14.98 5.53 -25.29
C PRO A 196 15.31 6.48 -24.11
N HIS A 197 14.29 7.09 -23.49
CA HIS A 197 14.41 7.96 -22.33
C HIS A 197 14.04 7.28 -21.01
N ARG A 198 13.85 5.94 -21.01
CA ARG A 198 13.48 5.14 -19.83
C ARG A 198 14.32 5.46 -18.60
N ARG A 199 15.65 5.58 -18.72
CA ARG A 199 16.53 5.92 -17.57
C ARG A 199 16.21 7.29 -16.95
N SER A 200 15.93 8.30 -17.77
CA SER A 200 15.62 9.65 -17.28
C SER A 200 14.25 9.72 -16.61
N LEU A 201 13.26 9.03 -17.17
CA LEU A 201 11.92 8.94 -16.60
C LEU A 201 11.94 8.22 -15.24
N LEU A 202 12.69 7.12 -15.15
CA LEU A 202 12.87 6.38 -13.91
C LEU A 202 13.57 7.20 -12.83
N ASN A 203 14.59 7.98 -13.20
CA ASN A 203 15.25 8.87 -12.25
C ASN A 203 14.30 9.97 -11.74
N ILE A 204 13.49 10.60 -12.59
CA ILE A 204 12.49 11.61 -12.15
C ILE A 204 11.46 11.01 -11.17
N LEU A 205 11.02 9.77 -11.43
CA LEU A 205 10.09 9.06 -10.55
C LEU A 205 10.72 8.69 -9.19
N MET A 206 12.05 8.59 -9.12
CA MET A 206 12.81 8.25 -7.90
C MET A 206 13.38 9.48 -7.17
N GLU A 207 13.71 10.55 -7.91
CA GLU A 207 14.31 11.81 -7.42
C GLU A 207 13.29 12.87 -7.03
N THR A 208 11.99 12.69 -7.30
CA THR A 208 10.93 13.58 -6.76
C THR A 208 10.76 13.50 -5.24
N THR A 209 11.67 12.79 -4.56
CA THR A 209 11.98 12.98 -3.16
C THR A 209 12.72 14.31 -2.94
N ILE A 210 12.02 15.44 -2.83
CA ILE A 210 12.43 16.59 -1.99
C ILE A 210 11.18 17.46 -1.78
N GLN A 211 10.59 17.26 -0.60
CA GLN A 211 9.79 18.17 0.24
C GLN A 211 8.43 17.59 0.65
N PRO A 212 8.20 17.37 1.96
CA PRO A 212 6.84 17.29 2.45
C PRO A 212 6.15 18.62 2.09
N PRO A 213 4.90 18.61 1.57
CA PRO A 213 4.18 19.85 1.35
C PRO A 213 4.10 20.62 2.68
N PRO A 214 4.21 21.95 2.68
CA PRO A 214 4.04 22.75 3.88
C PRO A 214 2.69 22.40 4.51
N LYS A 215 2.67 22.31 5.84
CA LYS A 215 1.42 22.09 6.60
C LYS A 215 0.42 23.16 6.18
N ALA A 216 -0.56 22.78 5.36
CA ALA A 216 -1.67 23.64 5.05
C ALA A 216 -2.58 23.66 6.28
N GLU A 217 -2.45 24.71 7.10
CA GLU A 217 -3.55 25.12 7.98
C GLU A 217 -4.73 25.46 7.08
N PHE A 218 -5.78 24.64 7.13
CA PHE A 218 -7.05 24.99 6.53
C PHE A 218 -8.11 25.12 7.62
N THR A 219 -8.52 26.37 7.85
CA THR A 219 -9.73 26.71 8.60
C THR A 219 -10.94 26.16 7.85
N ALA A 220 -11.57 25.14 8.41
CA ALA A 220 -12.80 24.58 7.87
C ALA A 220 -13.93 25.60 7.96
N LYS A 221 -14.35 26.14 6.80
CA LYS A 221 -15.71 26.63 6.60
C LYS A 221 -16.37 25.73 5.56
N ASN A 222 -17.04 24.69 6.04
CA ASN A 222 -18.37 24.30 5.59
C ASN A 222 -18.91 23.19 6.50
N SER A 223 -20.14 23.42 6.95
CA SER A 223 -20.87 22.71 7.98
C SER A 223 -21.13 21.25 7.65
N VAL A 224 -20.40 20.35 8.32
CA VAL A 224 -20.86 18.99 8.58
C VAL A 224 -21.37 18.98 10.02
N THR A 225 -22.68 18.76 10.18
CA THR A 225 -23.30 18.61 11.50
C THR A 225 -22.63 17.46 12.26
N LYS A 226 -22.03 17.82 13.39
CA LYS A 226 -21.32 16.97 14.35
C LYS A 226 -22.24 15.86 14.86
N PRO A 227 -21.93 14.57 14.66
CA PRO A 227 -22.54 13.52 15.47
C PRO A 227 -22.02 13.67 16.90
N GLU A 228 -22.92 13.60 17.88
CA GLU A 228 -22.58 13.70 19.29
C GLU A 228 -21.55 12.63 19.70
N ALA A 229 -20.61 13.07 20.52
CA ALA A 229 -19.38 12.38 20.83
C ALA A 229 -19.62 11.05 21.57
N SER A 230 -19.25 9.94 20.93
CA SER A 230 -18.69 8.77 21.60
C SER A 230 -17.74 8.04 20.63
N ASN A 231 -16.49 7.78 21.04
CA ASN A 231 -15.39 7.17 20.26
C ASN A 231 -14.83 7.94 19.03
N SER A 232 -14.42 9.21 19.20
CA SER A 232 -14.11 10.11 18.09
C SER A 232 -12.68 10.13 17.53
N ASP A 233 -11.65 9.66 18.24
CA ASP A 233 -10.26 9.97 17.81
C ASP A 233 -9.71 9.00 16.75
N HIS A 234 -9.97 7.70 16.88
CA HIS A 234 -9.50 6.72 15.89
C HIS A 234 -10.24 6.83 14.54
N ASN A 235 -11.54 7.16 14.57
CA ASN A 235 -12.31 7.33 13.34
C ASN A 235 -11.83 8.54 12.54
N PHE A 236 -11.43 9.63 13.20
CA PHE A 236 -10.91 10.82 12.52
C PHE A 236 -9.64 10.51 11.72
N ASN A 237 -8.69 9.76 12.30
CA ASN A 237 -7.45 9.38 11.63
C ASN A 237 -7.67 8.46 10.42
N LEU A 238 -8.67 7.57 10.48
CA LEU A 238 -9.02 6.68 9.36
C LEU A 238 -9.50 7.46 8.14
N PHE A 239 -10.49 8.35 8.32
CA PHE A 239 -11.03 9.14 7.21
C PHE A 239 -9.98 10.05 6.62
N GLU A 240 -9.20 10.77 7.44
CA GLU A 240 -8.12 11.63 6.95
C GLU A 240 -7.07 10.86 6.14
N SER A 241 -6.73 9.63 6.55
CA SER A 241 -5.78 8.78 5.81
C SER A 241 -6.35 8.36 4.44
N ILE A 242 -7.62 7.94 4.40
CA ILE A 242 -8.30 7.61 3.16
C ILE A 242 -8.38 8.84 2.24
N PHE A 243 -8.79 9.99 2.77
CA PHE A 243 -8.91 11.22 1.99
C PHE A 243 -7.55 11.71 1.49
N SER A 244 -6.51 11.72 2.34
CA SER A 244 -5.13 12.06 1.97
C SER A 244 -4.64 11.20 0.81
N PHE A 245 -4.82 9.88 0.90
CA PHE A 245 -4.45 8.94 -0.14
C PHE A 245 -5.17 9.20 -1.47
N LEU A 246 -6.51 9.28 -1.43
CA LEU A 246 -7.32 9.53 -2.61
C LEU A 246 -7.01 10.89 -3.23
N LYS A 247 -6.79 11.91 -2.39
CA LYS A 247 -6.40 13.26 -2.80
C LYS A 247 -5.08 13.22 -3.56
N ARG A 248 -4.03 12.58 -3.06
CA ARG A 248 -2.74 12.46 -3.79
C ARG A 248 -2.86 11.64 -5.07
N LEU A 249 -3.67 10.58 -5.08
CA LEU A 249 -3.88 9.74 -6.25
C LEU A 249 -4.63 10.49 -7.37
N PHE A 250 -5.64 11.31 -7.01
CA PHE A 250 -6.57 11.91 -7.96
C PHE A 250 -6.46 13.44 -8.11
N GLN A 251 -5.64 14.14 -7.33
CA GLN A 251 -5.55 15.59 -7.45
C GLN A 251 -4.84 16.02 -8.72
N LYS A 252 -5.56 16.80 -9.51
CA LYS A 252 -5.02 17.94 -10.25
C LYS A 252 -4.34 18.88 -9.25
N SER A 253 -3.16 19.36 -9.61
CA SER A 253 -2.57 20.55 -9.01
C SER A 253 -3.65 21.64 -8.98
N ASP A 254 -4.06 22.07 -7.79
CA ASP A 254 -4.74 23.35 -7.64
C ASP A 254 -3.80 24.40 -8.26
N ARG A 255 -4.28 25.09 -9.30
CA ARG A 255 -3.58 26.22 -9.91
C ARG A 255 -3.84 27.47 -9.09
#